data_AF-A0A7Y1VL53-F1
#
_entry.id   AF-A0A7Y1VL53-F1
#
_cell.length_a   1.000
_cell.length_b   1.000
_cell.length_c   1.000
_cell.angle_alpha   90.00
_cell.angle_beta   90.00
_cell.angle_gamma   90.00
#
_symmetry.space_group_name_H-M   'P 1'
#
loop_
_entity.id
_entity.type
_entity.pdbx_description
1 polymer ?
#
loop_
_entity_poly.entity_id
_entity_poly.type
_entity_poly.pdbx_seq_one_letter_code
_entity_poly.pdbx_strand_id
1 'polypeptide(L)'
;MPAEYREVSFIIHPLEPAREILIAELSLLPYDSFLETERGLKAYIKEADFSEDAIRNLHVLALQESQINFQTRIIPEENWNANWEAQFDPILVDDKCSVRAPFHKPKEVAYDIEIMPKMSFGTGHHETTFLMIRQMLQMEFSSKNVLDMGTGTGVLAILACKMGARKVRAIDIDEWSYTNALENAERNHCEGIRIEQGDTTLLGIGDGYDIILAN
;
A
#
# COMPACT_ATOMS: atom_id res chain seq x y z
N MET A 1 27.52 -5.23 2.94
CA MET A 1 27.55 -4.45 1.69
C MET A 1 26.10 -4.26 1.27
N PRO A 2 25.67 -3.08 0.79
CA PRO A 2 24.30 -2.91 0.29
C PRO A 2 24.02 -4.00 -0.75
N ALA A 3 22.80 -4.54 -0.78
CA ALA A 3 22.46 -5.53 -1.78
C ALA A 3 22.52 -4.83 -3.13
N GLU A 4 23.36 -5.29 -4.05
CA GLU A 4 23.38 -4.75 -5.40
C GLU A 4 22.38 -5.56 -6.24
N TYR A 5 21.68 -4.89 -7.14
CA TYR A 5 20.79 -5.53 -8.10
C TYR A 5 21.40 -5.44 -9.48
N ARG A 6 21.06 -6.38 -10.34
CA ARG A 6 21.41 -6.34 -11.76
C ARG A 6 20.15 -6.20 -12.59
N GLU A 7 20.13 -5.16 -13.42
CA GLU A 7 19.18 -5.03 -14.51
C GLU A 7 19.75 -5.76 -15.74
N VAL A 8 18.93 -6.64 -16.33
CA VAL A 8 19.19 -7.25 -17.62
C VAL A 8 18.17 -6.72 -18.62
N SER A 9 18.65 -5.91 -19.57
CA SER A 9 17.84 -5.32 -20.63
C SER A 9 17.95 -6.15 -21.90
N PHE A 10 16.86 -6.78 -22.30
CA PHE A 10 16.72 -7.57 -23.53
C PHE A 10 16.07 -6.74 -24.64
N ILE A 11 16.67 -6.76 -25.82
CA ILE A 11 16.13 -6.23 -27.07
C ILE A 11 15.77 -7.43 -27.95
N ILE A 12 14.51 -7.52 -28.36
CA ILE A 12 13.91 -8.72 -28.95
C ILE A 12 13.31 -8.37 -30.33
N HIS A 13 13.63 -9.13 -31.36
CA HIS A 13 13.03 -8.97 -32.69
C HIS A 13 12.86 -10.31 -33.44
N PRO A 14 11.64 -10.67 -33.90
CA PRO A 14 10.36 -10.02 -33.64
C PRO A 14 9.98 -10.13 -32.16
N LEU A 15 9.19 -9.18 -31.67
CA LEU A 15 8.89 -9.04 -30.23
C LEU A 15 8.13 -10.26 -29.68
N GLU A 16 7.13 -10.73 -30.42
CA GLU A 16 6.32 -11.90 -30.05
C GLU A 16 6.47 -13.04 -31.06
N PRO A 17 6.43 -14.30 -30.61
CA PRO A 17 6.16 -14.74 -29.22
C PRO A 17 7.40 -14.78 -28.30
N ALA A 18 8.53 -14.27 -28.77
CA ALA A 18 9.82 -14.43 -28.09
C ALA A 18 9.87 -13.78 -26.69
N ARG A 19 9.16 -12.67 -26.47
CA ARG A 19 9.08 -12.00 -25.16
C ARG A 19 8.33 -12.84 -24.14
N GLU A 20 7.19 -13.42 -24.51
CA GLU A 20 6.43 -14.32 -23.62
C GLU A 20 7.24 -15.55 -23.20
N ILE A 21 7.92 -16.18 -24.17
CA ILE A 21 8.78 -17.35 -23.90
C ILE A 21 9.95 -16.94 -22.99
N LEU A 22 10.57 -15.78 -23.25
CA LEU A 22 11.66 -15.28 -22.42
C LEU A 22 11.23 -15.02 -20.97
N ILE A 23 10.05 -14.42 -20.75
CA ILE A 23 9.50 -14.23 -19.39
C ILE A 23 9.28 -15.59 -18.72
N ALA A 24 8.70 -16.56 -19.43
CA ALA A 24 8.43 -17.88 -18.90
C ALA A 24 9.72 -18.61 -18.45
N GLU A 25 10.78 -18.56 -19.27
CA GLU A 25 12.05 -19.18 -18.90
C GLU A 25 12.77 -18.43 -17.77
N LEU A 26 12.80 -17.09 -17.80
CA LEU A 26 13.40 -16.28 -16.73
C LEU A 26 12.67 -16.43 -15.39
N SER A 27 11.37 -16.72 -15.40
CA SER A 27 10.58 -16.99 -14.18
C SER A 27 10.97 -18.29 -13.47
N LEU A 28 11.72 -19.18 -14.14
CA LEU A 28 12.29 -20.39 -13.53
C LEU A 28 13.66 -20.12 -12.87
N LEU A 29 14.20 -18.91 -13.03
CA LEU A 29 15.44 -18.43 -12.45
C LEU A 29 15.12 -17.43 -11.32
N PRO A 30 16.09 -17.05 -10.47
CA PRO A 30 15.84 -16.19 -9.30
C PRO A 30 15.66 -14.69 -9.66
N TYR A 31 14.99 -14.40 -10.77
CA TYR A 31 14.60 -13.03 -11.12
C TYR A 31 13.39 -12.60 -10.28
N ASP A 32 13.47 -11.40 -9.72
CA ASP A 32 12.45 -10.85 -8.80
C ASP A 32 11.29 -10.19 -9.56
N SER A 33 11.57 -9.56 -10.72
CA SER A 33 10.55 -8.85 -11.49
C SER A 33 10.92 -8.64 -12.97
N PHE A 34 9.89 -8.32 -13.76
CA PHE A 34 9.93 -8.12 -15.19
C PHE A 34 9.20 -6.84 -15.57
N LEU A 35 9.80 -6.03 -16.44
CA LEU A 35 9.18 -4.85 -17.03
C LEU A 35 9.21 -4.98 -18.55
N GLU A 36 8.04 -5.16 -19.14
CA GLU A 36 7.88 -5.14 -20.59
C GLU A 36 8.21 -3.76 -21.16
N THR A 37 8.89 -3.74 -22.30
CA THR A 37 9.22 -2.49 -23.02
C THR A 37 8.77 -2.60 -24.46
N GLU A 38 8.67 -1.48 -25.17
CA GLU A 38 8.29 -1.45 -26.59
C GLU A 38 9.20 -2.29 -27.51
N ARG A 39 10.45 -2.56 -27.07
CA ARG A 39 11.48 -3.25 -27.86
C ARG A 39 11.97 -4.55 -27.23
N GLY A 40 11.38 -4.99 -26.11
CA GLY A 40 11.78 -6.22 -25.44
C GLY A 40 11.36 -6.26 -23.97
N LEU A 41 12.32 -6.54 -23.09
CA LEU A 41 12.08 -6.86 -21.69
C LEU A 41 13.21 -6.35 -20.80
N LYS A 42 12.90 -5.83 -19.62
CA LYS A 42 13.87 -5.67 -18.53
C LYS A 42 13.57 -6.68 -17.43
N ALA A 43 14.60 -7.33 -16.92
CA ALA A 43 14.50 -8.28 -15.82
C ALA A 43 15.46 -7.88 -14.70
N TYR A 44 15.03 -8.07 -13.45
CA TYR A 44 15.76 -7.65 -12.25
C TYR A 44 16.08 -8.86 -11.38
N ILE A 45 17.33 -8.97 -10.93
CA ILE A 45 17.85 -10.07 -10.12
C ILE A 45 18.87 -9.51 -9.13
N LYS A 46 19.00 -10.13 -7.94
CA LYS A 46 20.06 -9.78 -7.01
C LYS A 46 21.42 -10.06 -7.64
N GLU A 47 22.38 -9.15 -7.48
CA GLU A 47 23.73 -9.29 -8.05
C GLU A 47 24.40 -10.59 -7.62
N ALA A 48 24.15 -11.04 -6.38
CA ALA A 48 24.69 -12.29 -5.85
C ALA A 48 24.13 -13.55 -6.55
N ASP A 49 22.94 -13.47 -7.13
CA ASP A 49 22.25 -14.58 -7.80
C ASP A 49 22.38 -14.53 -9.33
N PHE A 50 22.95 -13.45 -9.87
CA PHE A 50 23.11 -13.27 -11.30
C PHE A 50 24.12 -14.25 -11.91
N SER A 51 23.71 -14.88 -13.01
CA SER A 51 24.58 -15.72 -13.84
C SER A 51 24.37 -15.41 -15.31
N GLU A 52 25.41 -14.91 -15.97
CA GLU A 52 25.37 -14.66 -17.42
C GLU A 52 25.24 -15.97 -18.20
N ASP A 53 25.85 -17.06 -17.72
CA ASP A 53 25.73 -18.39 -18.31
C ASP A 53 24.28 -18.90 -18.25
N ALA A 54 23.54 -18.62 -17.18
CA ALA A 54 22.13 -18.98 -17.08
C ALA A 54 21.28 -18.31 -18.16
N ILE A 55 21.58 -17.04 -18.50
CA ILE A 55 20.92 -16.35 -19.62
C ILE A 55 21.32 -16.98 -20.94
N ARG A 56 22.61 -17.22 -21.17
CA ARG A 56 23.11 -17.78 -22.45
C ARG A 56 22.57 -19.18 -22.74
N ASN A 57 22.12 -19.89 -21.72
CA ASN A 57 21.50 -21.21 -21.82
C ASN A 57 19.97 -21.20 -21.99
N LEU A 58 19.31 -20.04 -22.04
CA LEU A 58 17.87 -19.98 -22.28
C LEU A 58 17.56 -20.45 -23.72
N HIS A 59 16.56 -21.31 -23.87
CA HIS A 59 16.21 -21.93 -25.14
C HIS A 59 15.72 -20.90 -26.15
N VAL A 60 15.01 -19.88 -25.67
CA VAL A 60 14.52 -18.76 -26.49
C VAL A 60 15.62 -18.04 -27.28
N LEU A 61 16.87 -18.00 -26.80
CA LEU A 61 18.00 -17.39 -27.52
C LEU A 61 18.50 -18.25 -28.69
N ALA A 62 18.19 -19.54 -28.71
CA ALA A 62 18.57 -20.46 -29.78
C ALA A 62 17.50 -20.54 -30.90
N LEU A 63 16.34 -19.90 -30.73
CA LEU A 63 15.29 -19.88 -31.73
C LEU A 63 15.72 -19.06 -32.96
N GLN A 64 15.75 -19.69 -34.14
CA GLN A 64 16.15 -19.03 -35.39
C GLN A 64 15.20 -17.89 -35.80
N GLU A 65 13.96 -17.92 -35.31
CA GLU A 65 12.91 -16.98 -35.65
C GLU A 65 13.00 -15.67 -34.87
N SER A 66 13.85 -15.58 -33.83
CA SER A 66 14.00 -14.39 -32.98
C SER A 66 15.45 -14.05 -32.67
N GLN A 67 15.79 -12.77 -32.84
CA GLN A 67 17.04 -12.19 -32.41
C GLN A 67 16.86 -11.53 -31.04
N ILE A 68 17.54 -12.04 -30.04
CA ILE A 68 17.54 -11.50 -28.67
C ILE A 68 18.95 -11.06 -28.33
N ASN A 69 19.13 -9.77 -28.08
CA ASN A 69 20.37 -9.21 -27.54
C ASN A 69 20.09 -8.75 -26.11
N PHE A 70 21.08 -8.86 -25.22
CA PHE A 70 20.93 -8.33 -23.87
C PHE A 70 22.14 -7.51 -23.44
N GLN A 71 21.90 -6.57 -22.54
CA GLN A 71 22.92 -5.81 -21.84
C GLN A 71 22.64 -5.88 -20.35
N THR A 72 23.69 -5.86 -19.54
CA THR A 72 23.56 -5.88 -18.09
C THR A 72 24.16 -4.62 -17.48
N ARG A 73 23.55 -4.17 -16.38
CA ARG A 73 24.08 -3.07 -15.58
C ARG A 73 23.81 -3.36 -14.11
N ILE A 74 24.84 -3.19 -13.29
CA ILE A 74 24.67 -3.14 -11.84
C ILE A 74 23.94 -1.84 -11.51
N ILE A 75 22.78 -1.99 -10.89
CA ILE A 75 22.05 -0.90 -10.29
C ILE A 75 22.27 -0.98 -8.78
N PRO A 76 22.57 0.14 -8.10
CA PRO A 76 22.43 0.14 -6.66
C PRO A 76 21.00 -0.27 -6.32
N GLU A 77 20.79 -0.92 -5.18
CA GLU A 77 19.46 -1.03 -4.60
C GLU A 77 18.92 0.39 -4.41
N GLU A 78 18.19 0.87 -5.43
CA GLU A 78 17.34 2.02 -5.26
C GLU A 78 16.31 1.57 -4.23
N ASN A 79 16.35 2.23 -3.08
CA ASN A 79 15.38 1.99 -2.03
C ASN A 79 14.03 2.50 -2.54
N TRP A 80 13.34 1.67 -3.32
CA TRP A 80 12.03 1.98 -3.87
C TRP A 80 11.05 2.36 -2.78
N ASN A 81 11.21 1.80 -1.57
CA ASN A 81 10.48 2.26 -0.39
C ASN A 81 10.84 3.72 -0.09
N ALA A 82 12.12 4.11 0.01
CA ALA A 82 12.50 5.51 0.24
C ALA A 82 12.03 6.47 -0.87
N ASN A 83 12.04 6.04 -2.14
CA ASN A 83 11.51 6.86 -3.24
C ASN A 83 9.99 7.02 -3.13
N TRP A 84 9.27 5.96 -2.79
CA TRP A 84 7.83 6.01 -2.54
C TRP A 84 7.49 6.84 -1.28
N GLU A 85 8.24 6.66 -0.18
CA GLU A 85 8.12 7.43 1.05
C GLU A 85 8.36 8.93 0.80
N ALA A 86 9.33 9.28 -0.04
CA ALA A 86 9.62 10.67 -0.42
C ALA A 86 8.53 11.31 -1.28
N GLN A 87 7.66 10.51 -1.92
CA GLN A 87 6.55 10.98 -2.75
C GLN A 87 5.19 10.87 -2.07
N PHE A 88 5.13 10.24 -0.89
CA PHE A 88 3.90 10.11 -0.11
C PHE A 88 3.78 11.32 0.81
N ASP A 89 2.97 12.31 0.48
CA ASP A 89 2.85 13.51 1.31
C ASP A 89 1.85 13.31 2.48
N PRO A 90 2.11 13.86 3.68
CA PRO A 90 1.11 13.88 4.73
C PRO A 90 -0.05 14.81 4.36
N ILE A 91 -1.26 14.41 4.72
CA ILE A 91 -2.47 15.15 4.40
C ILE A 91 -2.81 16.05 5.57
N LEU A 92 -3.11 17.31 5.26
CA LEU A 92 -3.55 18.30 6.24
C LEU A 92 -4.94 18.80 5.89
N VAL A 93 -5.91 18.56 6.76
CA VAL A 93 -7.31 18.97 6.58
C VAL A 93 -7.62 20.14 7.50
N ASP A 94 -8.01 21.26 6.90
CA ASP A 94 -8.40 22.52 7.56
C ASP A 94 -7.44 22.98 8.68
N ASP A 95 -6.13 22.75 8.52
CA ASP A 95 -5.06 23.02 9.50
C ASP A 95 -5.27 22.41 10.90
N LYS A 96 -6.18 21.43 11.01
CA LYS A 96 -6.61 20.83 12.29
C LYS A 96 -6.31 19.34 12.38
N CYS A 97 -6.42 18.60 11.27
CA CYS A 97 -6.17 17.15 11.25
C CYS A 97 -5.06 16.81 10.27
N SER A 98 -4.01 16.16 10.76
CA SER A 98 -2.89 15.64 9.97
C SER A 98 -3.02 14.12 9.89
N VAL A 99 -3.05 13.56 8.68
CA VAL A 99 -2.95 12.11 8.44
C VAL A 99 -1.60 11.86 7.78
N ARG A 100 -0.73 11.10 8.45
CA ARG A 100 0.66 10.89 8.02
C ARG A 100 1.08 9.44 8.15
N ALA A 101 2.06 9.03 7.37
CA ALA A 101 2.74 7.76 7.58
C ALA A 101 3.73 7.82 8.78
N PRO A 102 4.13 6.68 9.35
CA PRO A 102 5.06 6.63 10.49
C PRO A 102 6.44 7.25 10.21
N PHE A 103 6.86 7.28 8.95
CA PHE A 103 8.13 7.90 8.53
C PHE A 103 8.08 9.43 8.43
N HIS A 104 6.89 10.05 8.55
CA HIS A 104 6.75 11.50 8.61
C HIS A 104 6.84 12.04 10.03
N LYS A 105 7.43 13.23 10.16
CA LYS A 105 7.41 13.98 11.42
C LYS A 105 5.98 14.43 11.76
N PRO A 106 5.58 14.37 13.04
CA PRO A 106 4.29 14.89 13.47
C PRO A 106 4.20 16.40 13.27
N LYS A 107 2.99 16.90 13.01
CA LYS A 107 2.68 18.34 12.95
C LYS A 107 1.99 18.78 14.25
N GLU A 108 2.21 20.03 14.65
CA GLU A 108 1.49 20.65 15.77
C GLU A 108 0.07 21.05 15.33
N VAL A 109 -0.83 20.07 15.30
CA VAL A 109 -2.26 20.25 14.95
C VAL A 109 -3.14 19.61 16.02
N ALA A 110 -4.45 19.90 15.99
CA ALA A 110 -5.39 19.38 16.99
C ALA A 110 -5.47 17.84 16.98
N TYR A 111 -5.40 17.24 15.79
CA TYR A 111 -5.47 15.79 15.60
C TYR A 111 -4.34 15.34 14.67
N ASP A 112 -3.31 14.70 15.21
CA ASP A 112 -2.28 14.00 14.42
C ASP A 112 -2.60 12.50 14.42
N ILE A 113 -2.77 11.93 13.23
CA ILE A 113 -3.13 10.54 13.00
C ILE A 113 -2.04 9.87 12.17
N GLU A 114 -1.47 8.81 12.74
CA GLU A 114 -0.49 7.98 12.05
C GLU A 114 -1.16 6.78 11.37
N ILE A 115 -1.07 6.67 10.04
CA ILE A 115 -1.62 5.56 9.27
C ILE A 115 -0.49 4.91 8.48
N MET A 116 -0.26 3.61 8.70
CA MET A 116 0.63 2.84 7.84
C MET A 116 -0.04 2.64 6.48
N PRO A 117 0.54 3.13 5.37
CA PRO A 117 -0.04 2.88 4.06
C PRO A 117 0.19 1.40 3.70
N LYS A 118 -0.91 0.68 3.50
CA LYS A 118 -0.93 -0.71 3.02
C LYS A 118 -1.94 -0.81 1.88
N MET A 119 -2.19 -2.03 1.38
CA MET A 119 -3.23 -2.28 0.36
C MET A 119 -4.68 -2.04 0.85
N SER A 120 -4.87 -1.50 2.05
CA SER A 120 -6.18 -1.13 2.60
C SER A 120 -6.56 0.31 2.24
N PHE A 121 -7.84 0.54 1.93
CA PHE A 121 -8.36 1.86 1.61
C PHE A 121 -8.38 2.81 2.83
N GLY A 122 -8.39 4.13 2.60
CA GLY A 122 -8.56 5.12 3.66
C GLY A 122 -7.26 5.77 4.17
N THR A 123 -6.18 5.80 3.38
CA THR A 123 -4.93 6.52 3.73
C THR A 123 -5.07 8.05 3.74
N GLY A 124 -6.28 8.57 3.55
CA GLY A 124 -6.58 10.00 3.38
C GLY A 124 -6.39 10.52 1.95
N HIS A 125 -5.56 9.86 1.14
CA HIS A 125 -5.16 10.34 -0.21
C HIS A 125 -6.29 10.27 -1.24
N HIS A 126 -7.35 9.50 -0.94
CA HIS A 126 -8.58 9.53 -1.70
C HIS A 126 -9.46 10.71 -1.26
N GLU A 127 -10.03 11.43 -2.24
CA GLU A 127 -10.79 12.66 -1.99
C GLU A 127 -11.94 12.45 -1.00
N THR A 128 -12.54 11.26 -0.96
CA THR A 128 -13.67 10.97 -0.07
C THR A 128 -13.27 10.93 1.40
N THR A 129 -12.10 10.37 1.75
CA THR A 129 -11.60 10.37 3.13
C THR A 129 -11.28 11.79 3.60
N PHE A 130 -10.70 12.62 2.73
CA PHE A 130 -10.46 14.03 3.03
C PHE A 130 -11.78 14.76 3.36
N LEU A 131 -12.82 14.56 2.53
CA LEU A 131 -14.14 15.17 2.74
C LEU A 131 -14.81 14.68 4.03
N MET A 132 -14.70 13.39 4.35
CA MET A 132 -15.22 12.82 5.59
C MET A 132 -14.51 13.43 6.81
N ILE A 133 -13.17 13.50 6.82
CA ILE A 133 -12.42 14.13 7.91
C ILE A 133 -12.83 15.60 8.06
N ARG A 134 -12.94 16.33 6.95
CA ARG A 134 -13.36 17.73 6.96
C ARG A 134 -14.75 17.92 7.56
N GLN A 135 -15.68 17.03 7.24
CA GLN A 135 -17.04 17.03 7.80
C GLN A 135 -17.01 16.69 9.29
N MET A 136 -16.24 15.68 9.69
CA MET A 136 -16.08 15.28 11.10
C MET A 136 -15.57 16.45 11.95
N LEU A 137 -14.61 17.24 11.45
CA LEU A 137 -14.08 18.42 12.15
C LEU A 137 -15.12 19.52 12.43
N GLN A 138 -16.31 19.43 11.86
CA GLN A 138 -17.45 20.33 12.08
C GLN A 138 -18.53 19.73 12.99
N MET A 139 -18.32 18.51 13.51
CA MET A 139 -19.28 17.75 14.32
C MET A 139 -18.78 17.54 15.76
N GLU A 140 -19.72 17.34 16.67
CA GLU A 140 -19.43 17.07 18.09
C GLU A 140 -19.42 15.57 18.37
N PHE A 141 -18.24 15.03 18.66
CA PHE A 141 -18.02 13.61 18.99
C PHE A 141 -17.96 13.33 20.49
N SER A 142 -17.75 14.35 21.32
CA SER A 142 -17.63 14.19 22.76
C SER A 142 -18.81 13.41 23.34
N SER A 143 -18.52 12.33 24.06
CA SER A 143 -19.51 11.45 24.70
C SER A 143 -20.46 10.68 23.76
N LYS A 144 -20.19 10.67 22.44
CA LYS A 144 -21.03 9.97 21.44
C LYS A 144 -20.64 8.50 21.25
N ASN A 145 -21.61 7.66 20.92
CA ASN A 145 -21.38 6.32 20.37
C ASN A 145 -21.26 6.42 18.85
N VAL A 146 -20.18 5.90 18.29
CA VAL A 146 -19.84 6.02 16.87
C VAL A 146 -19.71 4.63 16.24
N LEU A 147 -20.30 4.46 15.06
CA LEU A 147 -20.06 3.34 14.17
C LEU A 147 -19.27 3.84 12.96
N ASP A 148 -18.19 3.14 12.61
CA ASP A 148 -17.45 3.29 11.36
C ASP A 148 -17.61 2.00 10.54
N MET A 149 -18.41 2.05 9.48
CA MET A 149 -18.78 0.90 8.66
C MET A 149 -18.00 0.94 7.34
N GLY A 150 -17.20 -0.09 7.07
CA GLY A 150 -16.19 -0.06 6.01
C GLY A 150 -14.97 0.74 6.45
N THR A 151 -14.42 0.40 7.62
CA THR A 151 -13.41 1.23 8.30
C THR A 151 -12.07 1.31 7.54
N GLY A 152 -11.74 0.35 6.67
CA GLY A 152 -10.51 0.33 5.90
C GLY A 152 -9.27 0.39 6.81
N THR A 153 -8.46 1.43 6.66
CA THR A 153 -7.29 1.70 7.53
C THR A 153 -7.64 2.08 8.97
N GLY A 154 -8.90 2.36 9.30
CA GLY A 154 -9.33 2.80 10.64
C GLY A 154 -9.28 4.32 10.85
N VAL A 155 -8.91 5.10 9.83
CA VAL A 155 -8.63 6.54 9.99
C VAL A 155 -9.80 7.34 10.59
N LEU A 156 -11.04 7.04 10.19
CA LEU A 156 -12.23 7.73 10.67
C LEU A 156 -12.58 7.31 12.11
N ALA A 157 -12.52 6.01 12.41
CA ALA A 157 -12.66 5.50 13.78
C ALA A 157 -11.60 6.10 14.74
N ILE A 158 -10.36 6.22 14.30
CA ILE A 158 -9.26 6.81 15.08
C ILE A 158 -9.52 8.31 15.32
N LEU A 159 -9.93 9.05 14.29
CA LEU A 159 -10.29 10.46 14.46
C LEU A 159 -11.45 10.61 15.46
N ALA A 160 -12.51 9.80 15.34
CA ALA A 160 -13.63 9.81 16.27
C ALA A 160 -13.19 9.55 17.72
N CYS A 161 -12.27 8.60 17.93
CA CYS A 161 -11.67 8.33 19.23
C CYS A 161 -10.92 9.56 19.78
N LYS A 162 -10.03 10.16 18.98
CA LYS A 162 -9.28 11.37 19.37
C LYS A 162 -10.16 12.60 19.60
N MET A 163 -11.33 12.68 18.95
CA MET A 163 -12.33 13.71 19.17
C MET A 163 -13.20 13.49 20.42
N GLY A 164 -12.94 12.43 21.20
CA GLY A 164 -13.59 12.19 22.50
C GLY A 164 -14.87 11.37 22.44
N ALA A 165 -15.07 10.57 21.39
CA ALA A 165 -16.16 9.60 21.35
C ALA A 165 -16.12 8.66 22.57
N ARG A 166 -17.29 8.38 23.15
CA ARG A 166 -17.44 7.48 24.32
C ARG A 166 -17.18 6.03 23.94
N LYS A 167 -17.71 5.61 22.80
CA LYS A 167 -17.56 4.27 22.23
C LYS A 167 -17.39 4.41 20.74
N VAL A 168 -16.40 3.72 20.18
CA VAL A 168 -16.22 3.63 18.73
C VAL A 168 -16.22 2.15 18.38
N ARG A 169 -17.05 1.79 17.40
CA ARG A 169 -17.08 0.47 16.78
C ARG A 169 -16.71 0.63 15.32
N ALA A 170 -15.80 -0.20 14.84
CA ALA A 170 -15.30 -0.16 13.47
C ALA A 170 -15.42 -1.55 12.86
N ILE A 171 -16.03 -1.66 11.69
CA ILE A 171 -16.32 -2.94 11.05
C ILE A 171 -15.82 -2.91 9.61
N ASP A 172 -15.11 -3.96 9.21
CA ASP A 172 -14.76 -4.21 7.81
C ASP A 172 -14.92 -5.69 7.45
N ILE A 173 -15.34 -5.96 6.22
CA ILE A 173 -15.48 -7.34 5.72
C ILE A 173 -14.13 -7.95 5.34
N ASP A 174 -13.17 -7.09 4.98
CA ASP A 174 -11.86 -7.50 4.50
C ASP A 174 -10.88 -7.74 5.66
N GLU A 175 -10.24 -8.91 5.66
CA GLU A 175 -9.29 -9.32 6.70
C GLU A 175 -8.08 -8.37 6.75
N TRP A 176 -7.57 -7.94 5.58
CA TRP A 176 -6.43 -7.04 5.51
C TRP A 176 -6.74 -5.68 6.15
N SER A 177 -7.91 -5.13 5.85
CA SER A 177 -8.41 -3.88 6.43
C SER A 177 -8.64 -4.01 7.94
N TYR A 178 -9.25 -5.10 8.41
CA TYR A 178 -9.39 -5.41 9.83
C TYR A 178 -8.03 -5.42 10.56
N THR A 179 -7.04 -6.15 10.04
CA THR A 179 -5.70 -6.19 10.65
C THR A 179 -5.02 -4.82 10.60
N ASN A 180 -5.15 -4.10 9.49
CA ASN A 180 -4.54 -2.78 9.35
C ASN A 180 -5.16 -1.74 10.30
N ALA A 181 -6.48 -1.77 10.50
CA ALA A 181 -7.17 -0.91 11.44
C ALA A 181 -6.74 -1.16 12.89
N LEU A 182 -6.54 -2.43 13.28
CA LEU A 182 -6.03 -2.79 14.61
C LEU A 182 -4.64 -2.18 14.85
N GLU A 183 -3.71 -2.39 13.91
CA GLU A 183 -2.35 -1.85 14.01
C GLU A 183 -2.34 -0.32 14.05
N ASN A 184 -3.16 0.34 13.22
CA ASN A 184 -3.25 1.80 13.21
C ASN A 184 -3.90 2.34 14.49
N ALA A 185 -4.88 1.65 15.06
CA ALA A 185 -5.46 2.04 16.33
C ALA A 185 -4.42 1.99 17.47
N GLU A 186 -3.59 0.95 17.50
CA GLU A 186 -2.46 0.84 18.45
C GLU A 186 -1.45 1.98 18.27
N ARG A 187 -1.03 2.27 17.03
CA ARG A 187 -0.11 3.39 16.72
C ARG A 187 -0.61 4.75 17.21
N ASN A 188 -1.93 4.91 17.29
CA ASN A 188 -2.58 6.15 17.68
C ASN A 188 -3.02 6.21 19.15
N HIS A 189 -2.71 5.18 19.95
CA HIS A 189 -3.17 5.01 21.33
C HIS A 189 -4.71 5.02 21.43
N CYS A 190 -5.35 4.30 20.51
CA CYS A 190 -6.80 4.18 20.36
C CYS A 190 -7.26 2.71 20.45
N GLU A 191 -6.61 1.90 21.27
CA GLU A 191 -6.91 0.46 21.47
C GLU A 191 -8.31 0.21 22.07
N GLY A 192 -8.96 1.27 22.58
CA GLY A 192 -10.34 1.23 23.06
C GLY A 192 -11.41 1.15 21.95
N ILE A 193 -11.03 1.29 20.67
CA ILE A 193 -11.93 1.09 19.53
C ILE A 193 -12.26 -0.41 19.41
N ARG A 194 -13.54 -0.76 19.35
CA ARG A 194 -13.97 -2.13 19.05
C ARG A 194 -13.90 -2.36 17.55
N ILE A 195 -12.82 -2.97 17.08
CA ILE A 195 -12.59 -3.30 15.67
C ILE A 195 -12.99 -4.76 15.43
N GLU A 196 -13.81 -5.02 14.41
CA GLU A 196 -14.34 -6.36 14.12
C GLU A 196 -14.33 -6.65 12.62
N GLN A 197 -13.99 -7.90 12.29
CA GLN A 197 -14.12 -8.41 10.93
C GLN A 197 -15.55 -8.94 10.71
N GLY A 198 -16.25 -8.41 9.72
CA GLY A 198 -17.58 -8.85 9.34
C GLY A 198 -18.37 -7.76 8.62
N ASP A 199 -19.68 -7.97 8.51
CA ASP A 199 -20.59 -7.06 7.81
C ASP A 199 -21.70 -6.56 8.75
N THR A 200 -22.79 -6.06 8.17
CA THR A 200 -23.95 -5.57 8.91
C THR A 200 -24.62 -6.62 9.80
N THR A 201 -24.35 -7.92 9.63
CA THR A 201 -24.88 -8.98 10.50
C THR A 201 -24.34 -8.90 11.93
N LEU A 202 -23.22 -8.20 12.15
CA LEU A 202 -22.68 -7.91 13.47
C LEU A 202 -23.47 -6.81 14.22
N LEU A 203 -24.37 -6.10 13.54
CA LEU A 203 -25.19 -5.04 14.13
C LEU A 203 -26.41 -5.64 14.82
N GLY A 204 -26.54 -5.41 16.13
CA GLY A 204 -27.68 -5.86 16.91
C GLY A 204 -28.88 -4.91 16.79
N ILE A 205 -30.09 -5.45 16.87
CA ILE A 205 -31.30 -4.64 17.07
C ILE A 205 -31.17 -3.93 18.42
N GLY A 206 -31.13 -2.61 18.40
CA GLY A 206 -30.98 -1.79 19.61
C GLY A 206 -29.57 -1.28 19.88
N ASP A 207 -28.58 -1.61 19.03
CA ASP A 207 -27.28 -0.93 19.03
C ASP A 207 -27.48 0.54 18.60
N GLY A 208 -27.64 1.43 19.58
CA GLY A 208 -27.82 2.86 19.34
C GLY A 208 -26.49 3.57 19.10
N TYR A 209 -26.32 4.13 17.90
CA TYR A 209 -25.22 5.01 17.54
C TYR A 209 -25.73 6.45 17.38
N ASP A 210 -24.95 7.40 17.90
CA ASP A 210 -25.21 8.82 17.71
C ASP A 210 -24.68 9.31 16.35
N ILE A 211 -23.59 8.71 15.87
CA ILE A 211 -22.93 9.04 14.61
C ILE A 211 -22.59 7.74 13.88
N ILE A 212 -22.90 7.69 12.59
CA ILE A 212 -22.50 6.61 11.69
C ILE A 212 -21.63 7.22 10.59
N LEU A 213 -20.43 6.68 10.44
CA LEU A 213 -19.48 6.99 9.39
C LEU A 213 -19.50 5.81 8.41
N ALA A 214 -19.65 6.10 7.13
CA ALA A 214 -19.61 5.11 6.06
C ALA A 214 -19.06 5.81 4.81
N ASN A 215 -17.90 5.35 4.34
CA ASN A 215 -17.19 5.90 3.19
C ASN A 215 -16.98 4.81 2.13
#